data_AF-A0A7S0J885-F1
#
_entry.id   AF-A0A7S0J885-F1
#
_cell.length_a   1.000
_cell.length_b   1.000
_cell.length_c   1.000
_cell.angle_alpha   90.00
_cell.angle_beta   90.00
_cell.angle_gamma   90.00
#
_symmetry.space_group_name_H-M   'P 1'
#
loop_
_entity.id
_entity.type
_entity.pdbx_description
1 polymer ?
#
loop_
_entity_poly.entity_id
_entity_poly.type
_entity_poly.pdbx_seq_one_letter_code
_entity_poly.pdbx_strand_id
1 'polypeptide(L)'
;GIDGTLSDAVHGARIVRADGNCIDLCEGEGESESEGRGEGGDEGEGVGSCVGGVGGVGRSEILRGVRLSLGVLGVITELTLACEPLYYVRRHVHMLPIAELPIRIHALLDAYRHLWCTWRLGADVACVCGLEDVGTAPAQCAQRYDGANWWRGPPPFQ
;
A
#
# COMPACT_ATOMS: atom_id res chain seq x y z
N GLY A 1 8.04 6.79 4.99
CA GLY A 1 6.89 7.26 4.21
C GLY A 1 6.71 6.30 3.07
N ILE A 2 5.67 5.47 3.11
CA ILE A 2 5.34 4.60 1.98
C ILE A 2 4.81 5.49 0.86
N ASP A 3 5.73 5.93 -0.01
CA ASP A 3 5.38 6.60 -1.27
C ASP A 3 5.02 5.50 -2.27
N GLY A 4 3.76 5.07 -2.23
CA GLY A 4 3.28 3.93 -2.99
C GLY A 4 1.80 3.64 -2.77
N THR A 5 1.36 2.49 -3.25
CA THR A 5 0.00 1.99 -3.06
C THR A 5 -0.12 1.23 -1.73
N LEU A 6 -1.35 0.96 -1.29
CA LEU A 6 -1.58 0.08 -0.13
C LEU A 6 -0.95 -1.32 -0.34
N SER A 7 -0.87 -1.78 -1.59
CA SER A 7 -0.20 -3.05 -1.92
C SER A 7 1.28 -3.05 -1.55
N ASP A 8 1.96 -1.92 -1.65
CA ASP A 8 3.37 -1.79 -1.28
C ASP A 8 3.58 -1.86 0.24
N ALA A 9 2.54 -1.57 1.02
CA ALA A 9 2.55 -1.71 2.47
C ALA A 9 2.36 -3.17 2.95
N VAL A 10 2.00 -4.11 2.07
CA VAL A 10 1.71 -5.50 2.47
C VAL A 10 3.00 -6.29 2.69
N HIS A 11 3.46 -6.47 3.92
CA HIS A 11 4.64 -7.30 4.23
C HIS A 11 4.36 -8.79 4.32
N GLY A 12 3.09 -9.19 4.44
CA GLY A 12 2.72 -10.59 4.45
C GLY A 12 1.25 -10.82 4.18
N ALA A 13 0.93 -12.05 3.77
CA ALA A 13 -0.43 -12.45 3.45
C ALA A 13 -0.64 -13.94 3.72
N ARG A 14 -1.82 -14.30 4.25
CA ARG A 14 -2.34 -15.67 4.24
C ARG A 14 -3.36 -15.82 3.13
N ILE A 15 -3.22 -16.88 2.35
CA ILE A 15 -4.07 -17.13 1.18
C ILE A 15 -4.64 -18.53 1.24
N VAL A 16 -5.94 -18.63 0.98
CA VAL A 16 -6.63 -19.90 0.74
C VAL A 16 -6.79 -20.08 -0.76
N ARG A 17 -6.21 -21.16 -1.28
CA ARG A 17 -6.30 -21.55 -2.70
C ARG A 17 -7.56 -22.36 -2.99
N ALA A 18 -7.86 -22.52 -4.28
CA ALA A 18 -9.04 -23.26 -4.73
C ALA A 18 -9.03 -24.75 -4.36
N ASP A 19 -7.84 -25.34 -4.14
CA ASP A 19 -7.64 -26.69 -3.64
C ASP A 19 -7.86 -26.82 -2.12
N GLY A 20 -8.17 -25.71 -1.44
CA GLY A 20 -8.35 -25.63 0.01
C GLY A 20 -7.05 -25.45 0.79
N ASN A 21 -5.89 -25.43 0.12
CA ASN A 21 -4.61 -25.26 0.80
C ASN A 21 -4.38 -23.81 1.23
N CYS A 22 -3.85 -23.65 2.43
CA CYS A 22 -3.44 -22.35 2.97
C CYS A 22 -1.94 -22.13 2.75
N ILE A 23 -1.56 -20.93 2.33
CA ILE A 23 -0.17 -20.51 2.17
C ILE A 23 0.05 -19.21 2.91
N ASP A 24 1.06 -19.21 3.78
CA ASP A 24 1.57 -18.01 4.46
C ASP A 24 2.76 -17.46 3.68
N LEU A 25 2.72 -16.17 3.37
CA LEU A 25 3.74 -15.44 2.63
C LEU A 25 4.23 -14.25 3.45
N CYS A 26 5.55 -14.08 3.54
CA CYS A 26 6.20 -12.95 4.21
C CYS A 26 7.32 -12.39 3.33
N GLU A 27 7.52 -11.07 3.35
CA GLU A 27 8.74 -10.46 2.83
C GLU A 27 9.94 -10.86 3.70
N GLY A 28 11.04 -11.29 3.07
CA GLY A 28 12.31 -11.51 3.76
C GLY A 28 12.70 -12.97 4.06
N GLU A 29 11.90 -13.96 3.68
CA GLU A 29 12.36 -15.35 3.69
C GLU A 29 13.22 -15.63 2.45
N GLY A 30 14.46 -15.16 2.48
CA GLY A 30 15.55 -15.88 1.87
C GLY A 30 15.67 -17.23 2.56
N GLU A 31 15.95 -18.27 1.78
CA GLU A 31 16.08 -19.65 2.23
C GLU A 31 16.92 -19.74 3.51
N SER A 32 16.26 -19.83 4.67
CA SER A 32 16.91 -20.33 5.86
C SER A 32 16.98 -21.83 5.69
N GLU A 33 18.04 -22.30 5.03
CA GLU A 33 18.54 -23.65 5.29
C GLU A 33 18.88 -23.69 6.77
N SER A 34 17.96 -24.24 7.57
CA SER A 34 18.33 -24.72 8.89
C SER A 34 19.26 -25.90 8.68
N GLU A 35 20.58 -25.67 8.67
CA GLU A 35 21.58 -26.71 8.91
C GLU A 35 21.35 -27.25 10.33
N GLY A 36 20.43 -28.21 10.43
CA GLY A 36 20.27 -29.05 11.60
C GLY A 36 21.49 -29.94 11.71
N ARG A 37 22.48 -29.51 12.50
CA ARG A 37 23.55 -30.38 12.99
C ARG A 37 22.95 -31.30 14.05
N GLY A 38 22.27 -32.36 13.59
CA GLY A 38 21.76 -33.45 14.40
C GLY A 38 22.67 -34.66 14.28
N GLU A 39 23.45 -34.95 15.32
CA GLU A 39 24.08 -36.25 15.50
C GLU A 39 23.05 -37.24 16.06
N GLY A 40 22.82 -38.34 15.31
CA GLY A 40 22.51 -39.68 15.82
C GLY A 40 21.08 -39.97 16.34
N GLY A 41 20.40 -40.91 15.68
CA GLY A 41 19.28 -41.66 16.28
C GLY A 41 18.25 -42.16 15.27
N ASP A 42 18.05 -43.47 15.24
CA ASP A 42 17.34 -44.30 14.28
C ASP A 42 15.81 -44.41 14.55
N GLU A 43 15.09 -44.86 13.52
CA GLU A 43 13.70 -45.38 13.45
C GLU A 43 12.47 -44.42 13.49
N GLY A 44 11.71 -44.40 12.38
CA GLY A 44 10.23 -44.39 12.42
C GLY A 44 9.47 -43.25 11.72
N GLU A 45 8.85 -43.58 10.58
CA GLU A 45 7.73 -42.90 9.89
C GLU A 45 7.99 -41.55 9.17
N GLY A 46 8.37 -41.66 7.90
CA GLY A 46 8.20 -40.62 6.89
C GLY A 46 7.11 -40.99 5.88
N VAL A 47 6.14 -40.08 5.69
CA VAL A 47 5.53 -39.69 4.41
C VAL A 47 5.10 -38.23 4.64
N GLY A 48 5.84 -37.21 4.23
CA GLY A 48 6.15 -36.85 2.85
C GLY A 48 5.04 -35.92 2.33
N SER A 49 5.27 -34.82 1.65
CA SER A 49 6.47 -34.27 1.06
C SER A 49 6.09 -32.84 0.71
N CYS A 50 6.89 -31.88 1.15
CA CYS A 50 7.03 -30.64 0.42
C CYS A 50 7.41 -30.99 -1.03
N VAL A 51 6.83 -30.26 -1.98
CA VAL A 51 7.18 -30.13 -3.42
C VAL A 51 6.00 -30.46 -4.35
N GLY A 52 5.32 -29.40 -4.79
CA GLY A 52 5.07 -29.17 -6.21
C GLY A 52 5.62 -27.78 -6.50
N GLY A 53 6.78 -27.61 -7.13
CA GLY A 53 7.00 -28.04 -8.50
C GLY A 53 6.49 -26.99 -9.49
N VAL A 54 6.80 -25.71 -9.26
CA VAL A 54 6.82 -24.67 -10.31
C VAL A 54 8.17 -23.96 -10.15
N GLY A 55 8.94 -23.87 -11.24
CA GLY A 55 10.30 -23.33 -11.24
C GLY A 55 10.42 -22.03 -10.45
N GLY A 56 11.50 -21.94 -9.67
CA GLY A 56 11.68 -21.04 -8.52
C GLY A 56 11.32 -19.58 -8.76
N VAL A 57 10.05 -19.27 -8.55
CA VAL A 57 9.56 -17.92 -8.28
C VAL A 57 9.71 -17.76 -6.78
N GLY A 58 10.64 -16.92 -6.34
CA GLY A 58 10.92 -16.73 -4.91
C GLY A 58 9.64 -16.33 -4.16
N ARG A 59 9.51 -16.65 -2.86
CA ARG A 59 8.32 -16.28 -2.05
C ARG A 59 7.95 -14.80 -2.17
N SER A 60 8.94 -13.93 -2.34
CA SER A 60 8.78 -12.50 -2.64
C SER A 60 8.03 -12.23 -3.95
N GLU A 61 8.31 -12.97 -5.01
CA GLU A 61 7.63 -12.83 -6.30
C GLU A 61 6.19 -13.38 -6.24
N ILE A 62 5.95 -14.45 -5.46
CA ILE A 62 4.59 -14.94 -5.19
C ILE A 62 3.80 -13.87 -4.43
N LEU A 63 4.37 -13.28 -3.38
CA LEU A 63 3.73 -12.22 -2.61
C LEU A 63 3.42 -10.99 -3.48
N ARG A 64 4.34 -10.61 -4.38
CA ARG A 64 4.09 -9.57 -5.39
C ARG A 64 2.94 -9.93 -6.32
N GLY A 65 2.87 -11.18 -6.79
CA GLY A 65 1.76 -11.67 -7.60
C GLY A 65 0.43 -11.56 -6.86
N VAL A 66 0.42 -11.93 -5.58
CA VAL A 66 -0.78 -11.92 -4.72
C VAL A 66 -1.33 -10.51 -4.55
N ARG A 67 -0.46 -9.53 -4.27
CA ARG A 67 -0.81 -8.10 -4.14
C ARG A 67 -1.54 -7.53 -5.36
N LEU A 68 -1.34 -8.12 -6.54
CA LEU A 68 -1.88 -7.65 -7.81
C LEU A 68 -2.91 -8.60 -8.45
N SER A 69 -3.08 -9.80 -7.88
CA SER A 69 -3.78 -10.91 -8.54
C SER A 69 -5.30 -10.75 -8.67
N LEU A 70 -5.91 -9.71 -8.08
CA LEU A 70 -7.37 -9.53 -8.03
C LEU A 70 -8.13 -10.81 -7.60
N GLY A 71 -7.53 -11.62 -6.72
CA GLY A 71 -8.13 -12.87 -6.21
C GLY A 71 -7.90 -14.11 -7.08
N VAL A 72 -7.22 -14.01 -8.23
CA VAL A 72 -6.94 -15.15 -9.11
C VAL A 72 -6.05 -16.20 -8.44
N LEU A 73 -5.15 -15.79 -7.55
CA LEU A 73 -4.24 -16.69 -6.84
C LEU A 73 -4.85 -17.32 -5.57
N GLY A 74 -6.09 -16.95 -5.24
CA GLY A 74 -6.80 -17.37 -4.04
C GLY A 74 -7.41 -16.20 -3.27
N VAL A 75 -8.07 -16.53 -2.17
CA VAL A 75 -8.68 -15.54 -1.27
C VAL A 75 -7.68 -15.19 -0.18
N ILE A 76 -7.34 -13.91 -0.06
CA ILE A 76 -6.53 -13.40 1.05
C ILE A 76 -7.43 -13.34 2.29
N THR A 77 -7.06 -14.08 3.33
CA THR A 77 -7.81 -14.10 4.61
C THR A 77 -7.15 -13.24 5.68
N GLU A 78 -5.83 -13.03 5.59
CA GLU A 78 -5.06 -12.20 6.52
C GLU A 78 -4.00 -11.39 5.77
N LEU A 79 -3.76 -10.17 6.23
CA LEU A 79 -2.74 -9.25 5.70
C LEU A 79 -1.92 -8.70 6.85
N THR A 80 -0.60 -8.67 6.67
CA THR A 80 0.33 -7.96 7.53
C THR A 80 0.78 -6.69 6.80
N LEU A 81 0.54 -5.53 7.39
CA LEU A 81 0.84 -4.23 6.79
C LEU A 81 1.97 -3.52 7.54
N ALA A 82 2.80 -2.77 6.83
CA ALA A 82 3.67 -1.77 7.43
C ALA A 82 2.85 -0.56 7.84
N CYS A 83 3.03 -0.14 9.09
CA CYS A 83 2.42 1.06 9.63
C CYS A 83 3.45 2.19 9.67
N GLU A 84 3.05 3.35 9.16
CA GLU A 84 3.82 4.59 9.31
C GLU A 84 3.42 5.31 10.62
N PRO A 85 4.34 6.07 11.23
CA PRO A 85 4.00 6.94 12.33
C PRO A 85 2.88 7.91 11.96
N LEU A 86 1.98 8.13 12.89
CA LEU A 86 0.92 9.11 12.75
C LEU A 86 1.51 10.53 12.60
N TYR A 87 0.98 11.29 11.64
CA TYR A 87 1.40 12.66 11.37
C TYR A 87 0.20 13.60 11.19
N TYR A 88 0.48 14.90 11.19
CA TYR A 88 -0.49 15.98 11.02
C TYR A 88 -0.33 16.60 9.64
N VAL A 89 -1.47 16.96 9.04
CA VAL A 89 -1.53 17.60 7.73
C VAL A 89 -2.27 18.92 7.80
N ARG A 90 -1.87 19.87 6.96
CA ARG A 90 -2.61 21.10 6.72
C ARG A 90 -3.22 21.09 5.32
N ARG A 91 -4.52 21.32 5.24
CA ARG A 91 -5.26 21.34 3.97
C ARG A 91 -5.23 22.72 3.33
N HIS A 92 -4.86 22.76 2.06
CA HIS A 92 -4.87 23.93 1.20
C HIS A 92 -5.82 23.68 0.02
N VAL A 93 -6.55 24.71 -0.41
CA VAL A 93 -7.46 24.64 -1.56
C VAL A 93 -7.11 25.76 -2.52
N HIS A 94 -6.90 25.39 -3.78
CA HIS A 94 -6.59 26.28 -4.88
C HIS A 94 -7.69 26.15 -5.93
N MET A 95 -8.29 27.27 -6.30
CA MET A 95 -9.18 27.36 -7.45
C MET A 95 -8.36 27.88 -8.62
N LEU A 96 -8.22 27.08 -9.67
CA LEU A 96 -7.36 27.40 -10.81
C LEU A 96 -8.16 27.33 -12.11
N PRO A 97 -8.00 28.30 -13.03
CA PRO A 97 -8.47 28.14 -14.39
C PRO A 97 -7.94 26.82 -14.96
N ILE A 98 -8.79 26.06 -15.66
CA ILE A 98 -8.41 24.76 -16.21
C ILE A 98 -7.21 24.88 -17.18
N ALA A 99 -7.10 26.01 -17.88
CA ALA A 99 -5.98 26.33 -18.75
C ALA A 99 -4.65 26.52 -17.99
N GLU A 100 -4.68 26.95 -16.73
CA GLU A 100 -3.49 27.13 -15.89
C GLU A 100 -3.08 25.85 -15.16
N LEU A 101 -4.00 24.89 -15.01
CA LEU A 101 -3.75 23.68 -14.23
C LEU A 101 -2.51 22.90 -14.73
N PRO A 102 -2.32 22.61 -16.03
CA PRO A 102 -1.12 21.91 -16.51
C PRO A 102 0.18 22.67 -16.27
N ILE A 103 0.12 24.00 -16.20
CA ILE A 103 1.29 24.86 -15.98
C ILE A 103 1.71 24.81 -14.51
N ARG A 104 0.73 24.76 -13.59
CA ARG A 104 0.97 24.86 -12.15
C ARG A 104 1.04 23.52 -11.42
N ILE A 105 0.55 22.44 -12.02
CA ILE A 105 0.38 21.15 -11.33
C ILE A 105 1.69 20.60 -10.75
N HIS A 106 2.82 20.75 -11.44
CA HIS A 106 4.11 20.27 -10.96
C HIS A 106 4.58 21.01 -9.70
N ALA A 107 4.49 22.35 -9.69
CA ALA A 107 4.82 23.13 -8.50
C ALA A 107 3.93 22.77 -7.29
N LEU A 108 2.67 22.39 -7.54
CA LEU A 108 1.76 21.93 -6.49
C LEU A 108 2.09 20.52 -6.01
N LEU A 109 2.51 19.61 -6.89
CA LEU A 109 3.01 18.29 -6.52
C LEU A 109 4.29 18.37 -5.68
N ASP A 110 5.17 19.32 -5.97
CA ASP A 110 6.40 19.54 -5.19
C ASP A 110 6.11 20.15 -3.80
N ALA A 111 5.06 20.97 -3.70
CA ALA A 111 4.72 21.70 -2.48
C ALA A 111 3.92 20.87 -1.46
N TYR A 112 3.21 19.83 -1.91
CA TYR A 112 2.27 19.08 -1.08
C TYR A 112 2.56 17.59 -1.12
N ARG A 113 2.45 16.94 0.05
CA ARG A 113 2.65 15.49 0.17
C ARG A 113 1.54 14.70 -0.51
N HIS A 114 0.30 15.20 -0.41
CA HIS A 114 -0.85 14.62 -1.10
C HIS A 114 -1.54 15.68 -1.91
N LEU A 115 -1.95 15.34 -3.13
CA LEU A 115 -2.65 16.25 -4.03
C LEU A 115 -3.80 15.53 -4.71
N TRP A 116 -4.96 16.18 -4.78
CA TRP A 116 -6.07 15.75 -5.62
C TRP A 116 -6.69 16.94 -6.33
N CYS A 117 -7.16 16.69 -7.54
CA CYS A 117 -7.83 17.68 -8.36
C CYS A 117 -9.24 17.21 -8.66
N THR A 118 -10.21 18.10 -8.50
CA THR A 118 -11.59 17.89 -8.92
C THR A 118 -11.93 18.95 -9.94
N TRP A 119 -12.50 18.50 -11.05
CA TRP A 119 -12.94 19.37 -12.12
C TRP A 119 -14.26 18.86 -12.65
N ARG A 120 -15.21 19.77 -12.82
CA ARG A 120 -16.52 19.46 -13.38
C ARG A 120 -16.49 19.77 -14.87
N LEU A 121 -16.95 18.83 -15.69
CA LEU A 121 -17.07 19.04 -17.13
C LEU A 121 -17.88 20.31 -17.43
N GLY A 122 -17.34 21.18 -18.29
CA GLY A 122 -17.94 22.47 -18.65
C GLY A 122 -17.66 23.62 -17.68
N ALA A 123 -16.92 23.40 -16.58
CA ALA A 123 -16.43 24.48 -15.74
C ALA A 123 -15.08 25.00 -16.23
N ASP A 124 -14.85 26.31 -16.14
CA ASP A 124 -13.56 26.91 -16.49
C ASP A 124 -12.51 26.82 -15.38
N VAL A 125 -12.92 26.32 -14.20
CA VAL A 125 -12.10 26.29 -12.99
C VAL A 125 -12.05 24.88 -12.42
N ALA A 126 -10.85 24.41 -12.09
CA ALA A 126 -10.58 23.21 -11.32
C ALA A 126 -10.29 23.56 -9.86
N CYS A 127 -10.71 22.68 -8.95
CA CYS A 127 -10.40 22.76 -7.52
C CYS A 127 -9.29 21.76 -7.21
N VAL A 128 -8.11 22.27 -6.89
CA VAL A 128 -6.95 21.49 -6.46
C VAL A 128 -6.82 21.60 -4.96
N CYS A 129 -6.75 20.48 -4.28
CA CYS A 129 -6.53 20.44 -2.85
C CYS A 129 -5.23 19.71 -2.55
N GLY A 130 -4.42 20.32 -1.69
CA GLY A 130 -3.13 19.79 -1.24
C GLY A 130 -3.12 19.56 0.26
N LEU A 131 -2.44 18.51 0.71
CA LEU A 131 -2.07 18.31 2.11
C LEU A 131 -0.57 18.56 2.26
N GLU A 132 -0.24 19.59 3.01
CA GLU A 132 1.10 19.85 3.52
C GLU A 132 1.34 18.92 4.72
N ASP A 133 2.49 18.24 4.75
CA ASP A 133 2.92 17.46 5.90
C ASP A 133 3.53 18.39 6.96
N VAL A 134 2.98 18.35 8.17
CA VAL A 134 3.38 19.20 9.30
C VAL A 134 4.19 18.40 10.34
N GLY A 135 4.46 17.13 10.06
CA GLY A 135 5.17 16.23 10.94
C GLY A 135 4.29 15.63 12.04
N THR A 136 4.92 15.15 13.10
CA THR A 136 4.25 14.36 14.16
C THR A 136 3.67 15.21 15.30
N ALA A 137 4.04 16.49 15.35
CA ALA A 137 3.56 17.42 16.37
C ALA A 137 2.31 18.18 15.88
N PRO A 138 1.30 18.40 16.75
CA PRO A 138 0.18 19.27 16.42
C PRO A 138 0.68 20.69 16.12
N ALA A 139 0.11 21.33 15.09
CA ALA A 139 0.35 22.73 14.78
C ALA A 139 -0.97 23.45 14.48
N GLN A 140 -0.93 24.78 14.44
CA GLN A 140 -2.12 25.59 14.15
C GLN A 140 -2.72 25.22 12.78
N CYS A 141 -4.04 25.03 12.77
CA CYS A 141 -4.85 24.63 11.60
C CYS A 141 -4.46 23.29 10.96
N ALA A 142 -3.54 22.52 11.57
CA ALA A 142 -3.22 21.17 11.15
C ALA A 142 -4.18 20.17 11.82
N GLN A 143 -4.45 19.08 11.13
CA GLN A 143 -5.32 18.00 11.60
C GLN A 143 -4.56 16.69 11.51
N ARG A 144 -4.89 15.75 12.39
CA ARG A 144 -4.34 14.39 12.31
C ARG A 144 -4.71 13.78 10.96
N TYR A 145 -3.73 13.17 10.29
CA TYR A 145 -3.99 12.42 9.06
C TYR A 145 -4.81 11.16 9.37
N ASP A 146 -5.96 11.02 8.75
CA ASP A 146 -6.90 9.90 8.92
C ASP A 146 -7.27 9.22 7.58
N GLY A 147 -6.64 9.63 6.48
CA GLY A 147 -6.95 9.13 5.14
C GLY A 147 -8.24 9.68 4.54
N ALA A 148 -8.99 10.51 5.26
CA ALA A 148 -10.22 11.17 4.81
C ALA A 148 -10.10 12.71 4.83
N ASN A 149 -9.02 13.29 5.37
CA ASN A 149 -8.80 14.74 5.39
C ASN A 149 -8.84 15.40 4.00
N TRP A 150 -8.73 14.60 2.93
CA TRP A 150 -8.78 15.07 1.56
C TRP A 150 -10.19 15.50 1.12
N TRP A 151 -11.25 14.83 1.60
CA TRP A 151 -12.62 15.13 1.21
C TRP A 151 -13.43 15.73 2.34
N ARG A 152 -13.78 17.01 2.23
CA ARG A 152 -14.75 17.69 3.11
C ARG A 152 -15.93 18.28 2.33
N GLY A 153 -16.22 17.69 1.17
CA GLY A 153 -17.14 18.25 0.18
C GLY A 153 -16.46 19.32 -0.68
N PRO A 154 -17.02 19.62 -1.87
CA PRO A 154 -16.52 20.72 -2.69
C PRO A 154 -16.71 22.04 -1.92
N PRO A 155 -15.80 23.03 -2.08
CA PRO A 155 -16.18 24.41 -1.78
C PRO A 155 -17.44 24.74 -2.59
N PRO A 156 -18.38 25.57 -2.08
CA PRO A 156 -19.55 25.96 -2.85
C PRO A 156 -19.08 26.53 -4.18
N PHE A 157 -19.39 25.84 -5.28
CA PHE A 157 -19.22 26.37 -6.62
C PHE A 157 -20.12 27.61 -6.70
N GLN A 158 -19.52 28.80 -6.65
CA GLN A 158 -20.19 30.05 -6.99
C GLN A 158 -20.07 30.29 -8.49
#